data_AF-A0A523Y5F2-F1
#
_entry.id   AF-A0A523Y5F2-F1
#
_cell.length_a   1.000
_cell.length_b   1.000
_cell.length_c   1.000
_cell.angle_alpha   90.00
_cell.angle_beta   90.00
_cell.angle_gamma   90.00
#
_symmetry.space_group_name_H-M   'P 1'
#
loop_
_entity.id
_entity.type
_entity.pdbx_description
1 polymer ?
#
loop_
_entity_poly.entity_id
_entity_poly.type
_entity_poly.pdbx_seq_one_letter_code
_entity_poly.pdbx_strand_id
1 'polypeptide(L)' 'MTLDESIDQFLEYLEIEKGCAPLTIQVYQHYLKRFSEWLAETSPEA' A
#
# COMPACT_ATOMS: atom_id res chain seq x y z
N MET A 1 6.71 -8.10 9.51
CA MET A 1 6.17 -7.90 8.16
C MET A 1 4.68 -8.09 8.21
N THR A 2 3.98 -7.01 8.56
CA THR A 2 2.54 -6.85 8.36
C THR A 2 2.27 -6.47 6.90
N LEU A 3 1.00 -6.53 6.48
CA LEU A 3 0.60 -6.06 5.16
C LEU A 3 0.90 -4.56 4.99
N ASP A 4 0.64 -3.75 6.01
CA ASP A 4 0.90 -2.30 5.98
C ASP A 4 2.39 -1.99 5.83
N GLU A 5 3.27 -2.71 6.55
CA GLU A 5 4.73 -2.59 6.39
C GLU A 5 5.17 -2.93 4.96
N SER A 6 4.48 -3.87 4.30
CA SER A 6 4.78 -4.28 2.92
C SER A 6 4.29 -3.24 1.90
N ILE A 7 3.15 -2.60 2.18
CA ILE A 7 2.62 -1.48 1.37
C ILE A 7 3.60 -0.30 1.43
N ASP A 8 4.09 0.06 2.62
CA ASP A 8 5.03 1.16 2.79
C ASP A 8 6.34 0.92 2.02
N GLN A 9 6.93 -0.27 2.14
CA GLN A 9 8.13 -0.65 1.40
C GLN A 9 7.93 -0.62 -0.12
N PHE A 10 6.74 -1.04 -0.58
CA PHE A 10 6.40 -0.99 -2.00
C PHE A 10 6.28 0.44 -2.52
N LEU A 11 5.68 1.35 -1.74
CA LEU A 11 5.56 2.76 -2.13
C LEU A 11 6.92 3.46 -2.12
N GLU A 12 7.79 3.18 -1.14
CA GLU A 12 9.17 3.70 -1.11
C GLU A 12 9.97 3.23 -2.34
N TYR A 13 9.85 1.95 -2.71
CA TYR A 13 10.44 1.42 -3.93
C TYR A 13 9.96 2.17 -5.18
N LEU A 14 8.66 2.46 -5.29
CA LEU A 14 8.12 3.21 -6.43
C LEU A 14 8.62 4.66 -6.45
N GLU A 15 8.73 5.30 -5.29
CA GLU A 15 9.19 6.69 -5.18
C GLU A 15 10.68 6.82 -5.50
N ILE A 16 11.52 6.02 -4.83
CA ILE A 16 12.98 6.16 -4.88
C ILE A 16 13.57 5.41 -6.08
N GLU A 17 13.23 4.14 -6.26
CA GLU A 17 13.86 3.31 -7.30
C GLU A 17 13.21 3.49 -8.66
N LYS A 18 11.89 3.73 -8.71
CA LYS A 18 11.18 3.94 -9.98
C LYS A 18 10.96 5.39 -10.35
N GLY A 19 11.22 6.34 -9.45
CA GLY A 19 11.01 7.76 -9.71
C GLY A 19 9.55 8.08 -10.08
N CYS A 20 8.59 7.32 -9.53
CA CYS A 20 7.18 7.56 -9.80
C CYS A 20 6.77 8.94 -9.29
N ALA A 21 5.89 9.61 -10.03
CA ALA A 21 5.43 10.95 -9.65
C ALA A 21 4.73 10.92 -8.27
N PRO A 22 4.83 12.00 -7.46
CA PRO A 22 4.18 12.06 -6.15
C PRO A 22 2.67 11.78 -6.20
N LEU A 23 2.00 12.24 -7.27
CA LEU A 23 0.57 11.96 -7.48
C LEU A 23 0.29 10.46 -7.67
N THR A 24 1.18 9.73 -8.35
CA THR A 24 1.09 8.27 -8.49
C THR A 24 1.20 7.59 -7.13
N ILE A 25 2.17 8.01 -6.30
CA ILE A 25 2.36 7.47 -4.95
C ILE A 25 1.13 7.72 -4.07
N GLN A 26 0.58 8.94 -4.10
CA GLN A 26 -0.64 9.28 -3.34
C GLN A 26 -1.86 8.45 -3.75
N VAL A 27 -2.06 8.25 -5.06
CA VAL A 27 -3.15 7.42 -5.57
C VAL A 27 -2.97 5.96 -5.16
N TYR A 28 -1.74 5.43 -5.26
CA TYR A 28 -1.45 4.05 -4.90
C TYR A 28 -1.61 3.83 -3.40
N GLN A 29 -1.11 4.75 -2.57
CA GLN A 29 -1.31 4.73 -1.12
C GLN A 29 -2.79 4.68 -0.76
N HIS A 30 -3.62 5.52 -1.39
CA HIS A 30 -5.05 5.54 -1.14
C HIS A 30 -5.72 4.18 -1.41
N TYR A 31 -5.47 3.59 -2.58
CA TYR A 31 -6.09 2.32 -2.96
C TYR A 31 -5.53 1.12 -2.21
N LEU A 32 -4.23 1.09 -1.92
CA LEU A 32 -3.61 0.02 -1.13
C LEU A 32 -4.08 0.05 0.33
N LYS A 33 -4.24 1.23 0.92
CA LYS A 33 -4.83 1.37 2.25
C LYS A 33 -6.27 0.86 2.27
N ARG A 34 -7.11 1.27 1.31
CA ARG A 34 -8.49 0.78 1.20
C ARG A 34 -8.54 -0.74 1.04
N PHE A 35 -7.60 -1.32 0.30
CA PHE A 35 -7.46 -2.76 0.17
C PHE A 35 -7.10 -3.43 1.51
N SER A 36 -6.12 -2.89 2.25
CA SER A 36 -5.73 -3.41 3.57
C SER A 36 -6.92 -3.39 4.55
N GLU A 37 -7.64 -2.27 4.60
CA GLU A 37 -8.87 -2.12 5.41
C GLU A 37 -9.94 -3.14 5.01
N TRP A 38 -10.23 -3.26 3.71
CA TRP A 38 -11.22 -4.24 3.21
C TRP A 38 -10.81 -5.69 3.55
N LEU A 39 -9.52 -6.01 3.45
CA LEU A 39 -9.02 -7.33 3.78
C LEU A 39 -9.18 -7.62 5.28
N ALA A 40 -8.90 -6.64 6.14
CA ALA A 40 -9.13 -6.75 7.58
C ALA A 40 -10.62 -6.94 7.93
N GLU A 41 -11.52 -6.29 7.20
CA GLU A 41 -12.98 -6.43 7.36
C GLU A 41 -13.51 -7.79 6.85
N THR A 42 -12.92 -8.34 5.80
CA THR A 42 -13.47 -9.47 5.04
C THR A 42 -12.77 -10.79 5.31
N SER A 43 -11.57 -10.76 5.89
CA SER A 43 -10.88 -11.99 6.27
C SER A 43 -11.66 -12.64 7.42
N PRO A 44 -12.20 -13.86 7.26
CA PRO A 44 -12.67 -14.62 8.40
C PRO A 44 -11.46 -14.80 9.34
N GLU A 45 -11.71 -14.71 10.66
CA GLU A 45 -10.70 -14.91 11.71
C GLU A 45 -9.78 -16.08 11.32
N ALA A 46 -8.50 -15.78 11.13
CA ALA A 46 -7.45 -16.76 10.89
C ALA A 46 -7.09 -17.50 12.18
#